data_AF-R7RU83-F1
#
_entry.id   AF-R7RU83-F1
#
_cell.length_a   1.000
_cell.length_b   1.000
_cell.length_c   1.000
_cell.angle_alpha   90.00
_cell.angle_beta   90.00
_cell.angle_gamma   90.00
#
_symmetry.space_group_name_H-M   'P 1'
#
loop_
_entity.id
_entity.type
_entity.pdbx_description
1 polymer ?
#
loop_
_entity_poly.entity_id
_entity_poly.type
_entity_poly.pdbx_seq_one_letter_code
_entity_poly.pdbx_strand_id
1 'polypeptide(L)' 'MAAEAAAKAAIEHGMKTVEVYVKGPGAGREAAIRALQAAGLEVSLIKDVTPIPHNGCRPPKRRRV' A
#
# COMPACT_ATOMS: atom_id res chain seq x y z
N MET A 1 5.77 5.19 12.46
CA MET A 1 5.60 4.33 11.27
C MET A 1 5.41 5.23 10.04
N ALA A 2 5.76 4.80 8.82
CA ALA A 2 5.69 5.68 7.64
C ALA A 2 4.26 6.10 7.26
N ALA A 3 3.30 5.18 7.35
CA ALA A 3 1.89 5.43 7.03
C ALA A 3 1.24 6.46 7.98
N GLU A 4 1.57 6.44 9.28
CA GLU A 4 1.06 7.39 10.26
C GLU A 4 1.55 8.82 9.97
N ALA A 5 2.82 8.98 9.59
CA ALA A 5 3.38 10.29 9.26
C ALA A 5 2.71 10.88 8.02
N ALA A 6 2.50 10.05 6.99
CA ALA A 6 1.77 10.44 5.79
C ALA A 6 0.31 10.80 6.09
N ALA A 7 -0.36 10.03 6.96
CA ALA A 7 -1.74 10.31 7.36
C ALA A 7 -1.87 11.64 8.10
N LYS A 8 -0.96 11.96 9.02
CA LYS A 8 -0.97 13.24 9.74
C LYS A 8 -0.84 14.43 8.80
N ALA A 9 0.11 14.38 7.86
CA ALA A 9 0.25 15.41 6.83
C ALA A 9 -1.02 15.53 5.97
N ALA A 10 -1.66 14.40 5.62
CA ALA A 10 -2.90 14.42 4.85
C ALA A 10 -4.08 15.05 5.62
N ILE A 11 -4.16 14.82 6.93
CA ILE A 11 -5.19 15.39 7.81
C ILE A 11 -5.00 16.91 7.96
N GLU A 12 -3.76 17.41 8.02
CA GLU A 12 -3.48 18.85 8.01
C GLU A 12 -4.01 19.53 6.74
N HIS A 13 -4.07 18.80 5.63
CA HIS A 13 -4.67 19.24 4.37
C HIS A 13 -6.18 18.99 4.26
N GLY A 14 -6.83 18.52 5.33
CA GLY A 14 -8.28 18.33 5.39
C GLY A 14 -8.80 17.07 4.70
N MET A 15 -7.93 16.09 4.40
CA MET A 15 -8.37 14.81 3.84
C MET A 15 -9.14 13.99 4.88
N LYS A 16 -10.29 13.44 4.48
CA LYS A 16 -11.17 12.61 5.34
C LYS A 16 -11.32 11.19 4.81
N THR A 17 -11.48 11.06 3.50
CA THR A 17 -11.64 9.77 2.80
C THR A 17 -10.46 9.52 1.88
N VAL A 18 -9.99 8.27 1.84
CA VAL A 18 -8.85 7.85 1.01
C VAL A 18 -9.11 6.53 0.29
N GLU A 19 -8.55 6.40 -0.91
CA GLU A 19 -8.50 5.15 -1.67
C GLU A 19 -7.09 4.56 -1.58
N VAL A 20 -7.00 3.27 -1.25
CA VAL A 20 -5.72 2.60 -1.04
C VAL A 20 -5.40 1.69 -2.22
N TYR A 21 -4.37 2.05 -2.97
CA TYR A 21 -3.82 1.25 -4.06
C TYR A 21 -2.54 0.55 -3.59
N VAL A 22 -2.60 -0.77 -3.47
CA VAL A 22 -1.49 -1.58 -2.97
C VAL A 22 -0.73 -2.21 -4.12
N LYS A 23 0.60 -2.16 -4.09
CA LYS A 23 1.47 -2.80 -5.07
C LYS A 23 2.50 -3.69 -4.39
N GLY A 24 2.43 -5.00 -4.65
CA GLY A 24 3.44 -5.98 -4.27
C GLY A 24 3.13 -6.76 -2.98
N PRO A 25 3.76 -7.95 -2.81
CA PRO A 25 3.53 -8.85 -1.68
C PRO A 25 4.46 -8.56 -0.48
N GLY A 26 4.53 -7.32 -0.03
CA GLY A 26 5.39 -6.92 1.10
C GLY A 26 4.72 -7.16 2.47
N ALA A 27 5.52 -7.46 3.50
CA ALA A 27 5.04 -7.65 4.88
C ALA A 27 4.35 -6.39 5.47
N GLY A 28 4.67 -5.20 4.94
CA GLY A 28 4.08 -3.94 5.38
C GLY A 28 2.68 -3.63 4.83
N ARG A 29 2.12 -4.48 3.96
CA ARG A 29 0.84 -4.21 3.28
C ARG A 29 -0.31 -4.00 4.26
N GLU A 30 -0.59 -4.99 5.08
CA GLU A 30 -1.70 -4.95 6.06
C GLU A 30 -1.43 -3.92 7.17
N ALA A 31 -0.17 -3.83 7.62
CA ALA A 31 0.24 -2.89 8.64
C ALA A 31 0.02 -1.42 8.21
N ALA A 32 0.31 -1.10 6.94
CA ALA A 32 0.10 0.24 6.41
C ALA A 32 -1.38 0.62 6.33
N ILE A 33 -2.24 -0.29 5.85
CA ILE A 33 -3.69 -0.05 5.75
C ILE A 33 -4.28 0.22 7.14
N ARG A 34 -3.93 -0.61 8.12
CA ARG A 34 -4.40 -0.45 9.51
C ARG A 34 -3.92 0.85 10.15
N ALA A 35 -2.66 1.23 9.88
CA ALA A 35 -2.11 2.49 10.39
C ALA A 35 -2.83 3.72 9.80
N LEU A 36 -3.24 3.69 8.52
CA LEU A 36 -4.03 4.76 7.91
C LEU A 36 -5.43 4.89 8.55
N GLN A 37 -6.09 3.76 8.81
CA GLN A 37 -7.37 3.75 9.54
C GLN A 37 -7.21 4.25 10.98
N ALA A 38 -6.19 3.78 11.70
CA ALA A 38 -5.92 4.20 13.08
C ALA A 38 -5.57 5.69 13.19
N ALA A 39 -5.01 6.28 12.13
CA ALA A 39 -4.73 7.71 12.07
C ALA A 39 -5.99 8.57 11.86
N GLY A 40 -7.16 7.97 11.59
CA GLY A 40 -8.43 8.67 11.45
C GLY A 40 -8.87 8.96 10.01
N LEU A 41 -8.24 8.34 9.01
CA LEU A 41 -8.68 8.41 7.62
C LEU A 41 -9.66 7.27 7.31
N GLU A 42 -10.79 7.61 6.68
CA GLU A 42 -11.77 6.62 6.22
C GLU A 42 -11.31 6.00 4.90
N VAL A 43 -11.08 4.69 4.91
CA VAL A 43 -10.68 3.95 3.71
C VAL A 43 -11.92 3.51 2.93
N SER A 44 -12.13 4.11 1.76
CA SER A 44 -13.30 3.81 0.92
C SER A 44 -13.10 2.60 0.01
N LEU A 45 -11.86 2.37 -0.45
CA LEU A 45 -11.54 1.29 -1.39
C LEU A 45 -10.14 0.75 -1.11
N ILE A 46 -10.00 -0.56 -1.20
CA ILE A 46 -8.69 -1.23 -1.20
C ILE A 46 -8.56 -1.99 -2.51
N LYS A 47 -7.62 -1.56 -3.36
CA LYS A 47 -7.35 -2.19 -4.66
C LYS A 47 -5.92 -2.69 -4.72
N ASP A 48 -5.77 -3.98 -5.02
CA ASP A 48 -4.47 -4.55 -5.36
C ASP A 48 -4.15 -4.28 -6.83
N VAL A 49 -3.05 -3.57 -7.07
CA VAL A 49 -2.52 -3.24 -8.39
C VAL A 49 -1.16 -3.92 -8.62
N THR A 50 -0.91 -5.05 -7.95
CA THR A 50 0.27 -5.88 -8.20
C THR A 50 0.25 -6.39 -9.64
N PRO A 51 1.28 -6.09 -10.46
CA PRO A 51 1.29 -6.47 -11.86
C PRO A 51 1.44 -7.99 -12.01
N ILE A 52 0.50 -8.61 -12.72
CA ILE A 52 0.57 -10.02 -13.12
C ILE A 52 0.88 -10.04 -14.62
N PRO A 53 2.10 -10.44 -15.03
CA PRO A 53 2.47 -10.45 -16.44
C PRO A 53 1.91 -11.69 -17.15
N HIS A 54 1.16 -11.48 -18.24
CA HIS A 54 0.76 -12.55 -19.15
C HIS A 54 1.92 -12.85 -20.12
N ASN A 55 2.78 -13.81 -19.78
CA ASN A 55 3.97 -14.19 -20.56
C ASN A 55 4.94 -13.02 -20.86
N GLY A 56 5.20 -12.17 -19.86
CA GLY A 56 6.14 -11.05 -19.96
C GLY A 56 7.62 -11.45 -19.96
N CYS A 57 8.49 -10.59 -19.42
CA CYS A 57 9.93 -10.85 -19.35
C CYS A 57 10.25 -12.10 -18.52
N ARG A 58 11.28 -12.85 -18.94
CA ARG A 58 11.77 -14.02 -18.21
C ARG A 58 12.26 -13.61 -16.80
N PRO A 59 11.74 -14.20 -15.72
CA PRO A 59 12.26 -13.95 -14.38
C PRO A 59 13.73 -14.34 -14.26
N PRO A 60 14.52 -13.65 -13.41
CA PRO A 60 15.92 -13.96 -13.22
C PRO A 60 16.10 -15.40 -12.73
N LYS A 61 17.22 -16.01 -13.12
CA LYS A 61 17.57 -17.38 -12.69
C LYS A 61 17.54 -17.47 -11.17
N ARG A 62 16.97 -18.56 -10.65
CA ARG A 62 16.93 -18.86 -9.21
C ARG A 62 18.33 -18.69 -8.60
N ARG A 63 18.43 -17.90 -7.53
CA ARG A 63 19.68 -17.69 -6.80
C ARG A 63 20.21 -19.03 -6.25
N ARG A 64 21.53 -19.20 -6.33
CA ARG A 64 22.27 -20.29 -5.68
C ARG A 64 22.86 -19.72 -4.40
N VAL A 65 22.12 -19.85 -3.30
CA VAL A 65 22.57 -19.60 -1.93
C VAL A 65 22.47 -20.90 -1.17
#